data_AF-A0A7S8E9B2-F1
#
_entry.id   AF-A0A7S8E9B2-F1
#
_cell.length_a   1.000
_cell.length_b   1.000
_cell.length_c   1.000
_cell.angle_alpha   90.00
_cell.angle_beta   90.00
_cell.angle_gamma   90.00
#
_symmetry.space_group_name_H-M   'P 1'
#
loop_
_entity.id
_entity.type
_entity.pdbx_description
1 polymer ?
#
loop_
_entity_poly.entity_id
_entity_poly.type
_entity_poly.pdbx_seq_one_letter_code
_entity_poly.pdbx_strand_id
1 'polypeptide(L)' 'MSERPRPQPRTLGYSLPQNEPRLQCPYCGYHRFEWGTWTGGSYQAKNDEMTQPIRARKCLGCGHVALFAPVDGPEAGSK' A
#
# COMPACT_ATOMS: atom_id res chain seq x y z
N MET A 1 -23.34 5.10 54.88
CA MET A 1 -22.59 4.04 54.17
C MET A 1 -22.67 4.40 52.70
N SER A 2 -21.63 5.05 52.16
CA SER A 2 -21.67 5.71 50.84
C SER A 2 -21.12 4.77 49.77
N GLU A 3 -22.00 4.29 48.90
CA GLU A 3 -21.67 3.43 47.78
C GLU A 3 -21.08 4.29 46.66
N ARG A 4 -19.75 4.26 46.48
CA ARG A 4 -19.09 4.94 45.37
C ARG A 4 -19.44 4.21 44.06
N PRO A 5 -20.05 4.87 43.06
CA PRO A 5 -20.25 4.24 41.76
C PRO A 5 -18.89 3.94 41.10
N ARG A 6 -18.68 2.69 40.66
CA ARG A 6 -17.49 2.27 39.91
C ARG A 6 -17.42 3.07 38.59
N PRO A 7 -16.23 3.58 38.19
CA PRO A 7 -16.06 4.15 36.87
C PRO A 7 -16.22 3.04 35.81
N GLN A 8 -17.17 3.22 34.89
CA GLN A 8 -17.35 2.33 33.74
C GLN A 8 -16.13 2.44 32.81
N PRO A 9 -15.56 1.33 32.31
CA PRO A 9 -14.52 1.38 31.31
C PRO A 9 -15.10 1.97 30.02
N ARG A 10 -14.59 3.15 29.63
CA ARG A 10 -14.88 3.77 28.34
C ARG A 10 -14.24 2.90 27.26
N THR A 11 -14.97 1.91 26.74
CA THR A 11 -14.61 1.30 25.46
C THR A 11 -14.89 2.34 24.39
N LEU A 12 -13.88 3.18 24.12
CA LEU A 12 -13.75 3.92 22.89
C LEU A 12 -13.75 2.89 21.76
N GLY A 13 -14.93 2.66 21.18
CA GLY A 13 -15.10 1.89 19.97
C GLY A 13 -14.47 2.63 18.81
N TYR A 14 -13.14 2.57 18.72
CA TYR A 14 -12.46 2.77 17.46
C TYR A 14 -12.67 1.50 16.65
N SER A 15 -13.79 1.45 15.93
CA SER A 15 -13.94 0.57 14.78
C SER A 15 -12.93 1.04 13.73
N LEU A 16 -11.68 0.61 13.88
CA LEU A 16 -10.70 0.69 12.81
C LEU A 16 -11.33 -0.01 11.59
N PRO A 17 -11.34 0.59 10.39
CA PRO A 17 -11.82 -0.09 9.20
C PRO A 17 -10.99 -1.36 9.01
N GLN A 18 -11.60 -2.51 9.33
CA GLN A 18 -10.92 -3.79 9.51
C GLN A 18 -10.62 -4.50 8.19
N ASN A 19 -10.64 -3.79 7.06
CA ASN A 19 -10.64 -4.41 5.73
C ASN A 19 -9.88 -3.61 4.65
N GLU A 20 -8.90 -2.79 5.03
CA GLU A 20 -7.83 -2.51 4.08
C GLU A 20 -6.86 -3.69 4.12
N PRO A 21 -6.62 -4.40 3.00
CA PRO A 21 -5.61 -5.44 2.96
C PRO A 21 -4.29 -4.77 3.33
N ARG A 22 -3.77 -5.04 4.53
CA ARG A 22 -2.51 -4.49 4.99
C ARG A 22 -1.47 -4.96 4.00
N LEU A 23 -1.09 -4.06 3.10
CA LEU A 23 -0.09 -4.32 2.07
C LEU A 23 1.14 -4.85 2.81
N GLN A 24 1.45 -6.13 2.64
CA GLN A 24 2.53 -6.80 3.35
C GLN A 24 3.45 -7.44 2.33
N CYS A 25 4.76 -7.29 2.56
CA CYS A 25 5.74 -7.87 1.67
C CYS A 25 5.68 -9.39 1.84
N PRO A 26 5.45 -10.17 0.77
CA PRO A 26 5.36 -11.63 0.89
C PRO A 26 6.69 -12.28 1.27
N TYR A 27 7.80 -11.54 1.18
CA TYR A 27 9.15 -12.05 1.48
C TYR A 27 9.59 -11.78 2.92
N CYS A 28 9.37 -10.57 3.45
CA CYS A 28 9.85 -10.19 4.77
C CYS A 28 8.76 -9.75 5.75
N GLY A 29 7.49 -9.77 5.35
CA GLY A 29 6.38 -9.35 6.21
C GLY A 29 6.34 -7.84 6.50
N TYR A 30 7.22 -7.03 5.90
CA TYR A 30 7.27 -5.59 6.14
C TYR A 30 6.15 -4.84 5.39
N HIS A 31 5.66 -3.75 5.98
CA HIS A 31 4.48 -3.02 5.47
C HIS A 31 4.82 -1.69 4.79
N ARG A 32 6.08 -1.25 4.83
CA ARG A 32 6.50 -0.01 4.16
C ARG A 32 7.06 -0.30 2.78
N PHE A 33 6.51 0.42 1.81
CA PHE A 33 6.91 0.33 0.42
C PHE A 33 7.15 1.71 -0.16
N GLU A 34 7.99 1.74 -1.18
CA GLU A 34 8.21 2.90 -2.03
C GLU A 34 7.67 2.61 -3.42
N TRP A 35 6.93 3.56 -3.97
CA TRP A 35 6.44 3.49 -5.34
C TRP A 35 7.44 4.14 -6.28
N GLY A 36 7.63 3.52 -7.44
CA GLY A 36 8.50 3.99 -8.50
C GLY A 36 8.13 3.36 -9.82
N THR A 37 9.09 3.35 -10.71
CA THR A 37 8.95 2.82 -12.06
C THR A 37 10.05 1.79 -12.33
N TRP A 38 9.75 0.80 -13.17
CA TRP A 38 10.75 -0.14 -13.66
C TRP A 38 11.05 0.16 -15.11
N THR A 39 12.28 0.62 -15.38
CA THR A 39 12.72 1.08 -16.70
C THR A 39 14.08 0.46 -17.01
N GLY A 40 14.25 -0.11 -18.20
CA GLY A 40 15.56 -0.62 -18.64
C GLY A 40 16.17 -1.70 -17.74
N GLY A 41 15.33 -2.47 -17.02
CA GLY A 41 15.79 -3.51 -16.10
C GLY A 41 16.20 -3.02 -14.71
N SER A 42 15.91 -1.77 -14.35
CA SER A 42 16.20 -1.19 -13.03
C SER A 42 15.01 -0.44 -12.44
N TYR A 43 14.92 -0.45 -11.10
CA TYR A 43 13.93 0.32 -10.35
C TYR A 43 14.38 1.78 -10.19
N GLN A 44 13.50 2.73 -10.48
CA GLN A 44 13.70 4.16 -10.28
C GLN A 44 12.65 4.73 -9.32
N ALA A 45 13.12 5.30 -8.21
CA ALA A 45 12.27 5.98 -7.24
C ALA A 45 11.90 7.36 -7.77
N LYS A 46 10.61 7.61 -7.99
CA LYS A 46 10.04 8.81 -8.62
C LYS A 46 10.49 8.98 -10.08
N ASN A 47 9.53 8.94 -11.01
CA ASN A 47 9.75 9.43 -12.36
C ASN A 47 8.77 10.56 -12.60
N ASP A 48 9.35 11.76 -12.69
CA ASP A 48 8.80 12.89 -13.44
C ASP A 48 8.95 12.48 -14.92
N GLU A 49 7.84 12.33 -15.62
CA GLU A 49 7.82 12.39 -17.09
C GLU A 49 8.65 11.33 -17.87
N MET A 50 8.04 10.16 -18.16
CA MET A 50 8.24 9.51 -19.46
C MET A 50 7.22 8.41 -19.76
N THR A 51 7.03 8.23 -21.07
CA THR A 51 6.09 7.37 -21.80
C THR A 51 5.96 5.95 -21.22
N GLN A 52 4.79 5.67 -20.65
CA GLN A 52 4.32 4.35 -20.16
C GLN A 52 5.33 3.53 -19.32
N PRO A 53 5.66 3.98 -18.09
CA PRO A 53 6.51 3.19 -17.22
C PRO A 53 5.72 2.06 -16.57
N ILE A 54 6.29 0.84 -16.55
CA ILE A 54 5.78 -0.24 -15.70
C ILE A 54 5.82 0.27 -14.25
N ARG A 55 4.66 0.33 -13.60
CA ARG A 55 4.60 0.77 -12.21
C ARG A 55 5.28 -0.28 -11.35
N ALA A 56 6.13 0.14 -10.44
CA ALA A 56 6.86 -0.76 -9.57
C ALA A 56 6.71 -0.35 -8.11
N ARG A 57 6.70 -1.34 -7.22
CA ARG A 57 6.66 -1.13 -5.77
C ARG A 57 7.81 -1.86 -5.12
N LYS A 58 8.71 -1.12 -4.47
CA LYS A 58 9.85 -1.66 -3.74
C LYS A 58 9.56 -1.76 -2.25
N CYS A 59 9.83 -2.90 -1.64
CA CYS A 59 9.78 -3.06 -0.20
C CYS A 59 11.00 -2.41 0.46
N LEU A 60 10.78 -1.53 1.44
CA LEU A 60 11.87 -0.85 2.18
C LEU A 60 12.54 -1.75 3.23
N GLY A 61 11.99 -2.93 3.51
CA GLY A 61 12.54 -3.89 4.47
C GLY A 61 13.57 -4.82 3.85
N CYS A 62 13.24 -5.47 2.73
CA CYS A 62 14.11 -6.45 2.06
C CYS A 62 14.57 -6.05 0.66
N GLY A 63 14.08 -4.93 0.12
CA GLY A 63 14.42 -4.47 -1.23
C GLY A 63 13.67 -5.17 -2.37
N HIS A 64 12.78 -6.13 -2.08
CA HIS A 64 12.00 -6.81 -3.11
C HIS A 64 11.16 -5.83 -3.94
N VAL A 65 11.15 -5.99 -5.27
CA VAL A 65 10.42 -5.14 -6.22
C VAL A 65 9.31 -5.93 -6.89
N ALA A 66 8.06 -5.49 -6.71
CA ALA A 66 6.91 -6.00 -7.41
C ALA A 66 6.58 -5.11 -8.62
N LEU A 67 6.39 -5.71 -9.79
CA LEU A 67 6.05 -5.02 -11.03
C LEU A 67 4.54 -5.10 -11.29
N PHE A 68 3.96 -3.97 -11.71
CA PHE A 68 2.56 -3.79 -12.03
C PHE A 68 2.51 -3.30 -13.48
N ALA A 69 2.38 -4.24 -14.41
CA ALA A 69 2.13 -3.91 -15.79
C ALA A 69 0.76 -3.22 -15.90
N PRO A 70 0.62 -2.16 -16.71
CA PRO A 70 -0.70 -1.72 -17.12
C PRO A 70 -1.38 -2.90 -17.80
N VAL A 71 -2.62 -3.19 -17.41
CA VAL A 71 -3.45 -4.07 -18.24
C VAL A 71 -3.70 -3.32 -19.54
N ASP A 72 -3.31 -3.90 -20.67
CA ASP A 72 -3.83 -3.52 -21.99
C ASP A 72 -5.35 -3.78 -21.96
N GLY A 73 -6.09 -2.86 -21.36
CA GLY A 73 -7.51 -2.79 -21.50
C GLY A 73 -7.80 -2.29 -22.91
N PRO A 74 -8.65 -2.95 -23.70
CA PRO A 74 -9.11 -2.39 -24.96
C PRO A 74 -9.76 -1.03 -24.67
N GLU A 75 -9.11 0.02 -25.12
CA GLU A 75 -9.69 1.30 -25.54
C GLU A 75 -10.93 1.76 -24.75
N ALA A 76 -10.71 2.38 -23.59
CA ALA A 76 -11.72 3.26 -23.01
C ALA A 76 -11.79 4.55 -23.85
N GLY A 77 -12.57 4.51 -24.94
CA GLY A 77 -13.17 5.71 -25.55
C GLY A 77 -12.69 6.10 -26.94
N SER A 78 -13.19 5.42 -27.97
CA SER A 78 -13.59 6.07 -29.22
C SER A 78 -15.02 5.69 -29.57
N LYS A 79 -15.97 6.54 -29.19
CA LYS A 79 -17.01 7.14 -30.05
C LYS A 79 -18.24 7.55 -29.25
#